data_AF-A0A8C6BXT5-F1
#
_entry.id   AF-A0A8C6BXT5-F1
#
_cell.length_a   1.000
_cell.length_b   1.000
_cell.length_c   1.000
_cell.angle_alpha   90.00
_cell.angle_beta   90.00
_cell.angle_gamma   90.00
#
_symmetry.space_group_name_H-M   'P 1'
#
loop_
_entity.id
_entity.type
_entity.pdbx_description
1 polymer ?
#
loop_
_entity_poly.entity_id
_entity_poly.type
_entity_poly.pdbx_seq_one_letter_code
_entity_poly.pdbx_strand_id
1 'polypeptide(L)'
;MESGGPPATWHGLPLPLLLLPPSHEGRAVRHILPRQRTQDRPALHLSNGPGQEPVTIMTFNLTKIIKTSSSFEFRTWDPEGVIFYGDTNPEDDWFVLGLRDGRPEIPLHNHWAQLTVGAGPRLDDGRWHQMEVKIHADSVMVGLDGEEVLHLRQVSGPLANKPQPIMRIVLGGLLFPASKLWLQLVPALDGCLRREDWLDQQAQTSASVPTSLRSCAVESQPGIFFLPGTGAEFSLEVEASSASFCLDGLWAQGQRLDMDRALSRSQDIWTHSCPQSPGNGTDYH
;
A
#
# COMPACT_ATOMS: atom_id res chain seq x y z
N MET A 1 53.07 -30.51 -40.14
CA MET A 1 53.43 -31.88 -39.78
C MET A 1 53.06 -32.13 -38.33
N GLU A 2 51.78 -32.33 -37.99
CA GLU A 2 50.85 -33.45 -38.36
C GLU A 2 51.02 -34.62 -37.37
N SER A 3 50.01 -34.99 -36.57
CA SER A 3 48.79 -35.79 -36.88
C SER A 3 49.11 -37.25 -37.24
N GLY A 4 48.35 -38.29 -36.84
CA GLY A 4 47.17 -38.41 -35.97
C GLY A 4 46.97 -39.89 -35.52
N GLY A 5 45.92 -40.22 -34.75
CA GLY A 5 45.62 -41.61 -34.27
C GLY A 5 44.74 -42.44 -35.22
N PRO A 6 44.02 -43.52 -34.77
CA PRO A 6 43.92 -44.12 -33.44
C PRO A 6 44.77 -45.43 -33.32
N PRO A 7 44.34 -46.72 -33.34
CA PRO A 7 43.02 -47.40 -33.36
C PRO A 7 42.63 -48.07 -32.00
N ALA A 8 41.72 -49.06 -31.97
CA ALA A 8 41.33 -49.85 -30.78
C ALA A 8 40.77 -51.26 -31.12
N THR A 9 40.74 -52.19 -30.15
CA THR A 9 40.01 -53.49 -30.19
C THR A 9 39.54 -53.95 -28.79
N TRP A 10 38.57 -54.88 -28.73
CA TRP A 10 37.93 -55.41 -27.51
C TRP A 10 38.10 -56.95 -27.40
N HIS A 11 37.87 -57.51 -26.19
CA HIS A 11 36.80 -58.50 -25.87
C HIS A 11 37.13 -59.41 -24.66
N GLY A 12 36.12 -59.74 -23.86
CA GLY A 12 36.21 -60.70 -22.75
C GLY A 12 34.99 -60.67 -21.82
N LEU A 13 33.97 -61.50 -22.08
CA LEU A 13 32.76 -61.66 -21.26
C LEU A 13 32.73 -63.03 -20.57
N PRO A 14 32.10 -63.13 -19.39
CA PRO A 14 30.86 -63.91 -19.27
C PRO A 14 29.84 -63.27 -18.29
N LEU A 15 28.57 -63.66 -18.14
CA LEU A 15 27.51 -64.26 -18.99
C LEU A 15 26.21 -64.15 -18.11
N PRO A 16 24.97 -63.98 -18.65
CA PRO A 16 23.85 -63.51 -17.84
C PRO A 16 23.04 -64.62 -17.14
N LEU A 17 22.27 -64.24 -16.11
CA LEU A 17 21.31 -65.10 -15.42
C LEU A 17 19.90 -64.47 -15.52
N LEU A 18 18.94 -65.24 -16.05
CA LEU A 18 17.56 -64.82 -16.31
C LEU A 18 16.65 -65.06 -15.11
N LEU A 19 15.82 -64.08 -14.75
CA LEU A 19 14.58 -64.28 -14.00
C LEU A 19 13.48 -63.37 -14.57
N LEU A 20 12.27 -63.93 -14.72
CA LEU A 20 11.07 -63.22 -15.17
C LEU A 20 10.39 -62.46 -14.02
N PRO A 21 9.62 -61.39 -14.30
CA PRO A 21 8.94 -60.63 -13.26
C PRO A 21 7.69 -61.36 -12.72
N PRO A 22 7.43 -61.33 -11.40
CA PRO A 22 6.15 -61.74 -10.85
C PRO A 22 5.11 -60.62 -11.03
N SER A 23 3.99 -60.94 -11.68
CA SER A 23 2.82 -60.06 -11.75
C SER A 23 1.99 -60.16 -10.47
N HIS A 24 1.85 -59.07 -9.72
CA HIS A 24 0.81 -58.92 -8.69
C HIS A 24 0.27 -57.48 -8.65
N GLU A 25 -1.05 -57.35 -8.53
CA GLU A 25 -1.73 -56.06 -8.39
C GLU A 25 -1.40 -55.41 -7.04
N GLY A 26 -1.20 -54.10 -7.01
CA GLY A 26 -0.73 -53.44 -5.78
C GLY A 26 -0.75 -51.91 -5.81
N ARG A 27 -1.93 -51.31 -5.79
CA ARG A 27 -2.20 -49.94 -5.27
C ARG A 27 -1.34 -48.82 -5.91
N ALA A 28 -1.87 -48.23 -6.99
CA ALA A 28 -1.32 -46.98 -7.55
C ALA A 28 -1.17 -45.91 -6.45
N VAL A 29 0.08 -45.49 -6.18
CA VAL A 29 0.36 -44.31 -5.37
C VAL A 29 -0.18 -43.11 -6.14
N ARG A 30 -1.26 -42.50 -5.63
CA ARG A 30 -1.71 -41.21 -6.13
C ARG A 30 -0.60 -40.21 -5.88
N HIS A 31 0.12 -39.81 -6.92
CA HIS A 31 0.89 -38.58 -6.90
C HIS A 31 -0.08 -37.46 -6.54
N ILE A 32 0.04 -36.95 -5.32
CA ILE A 32 -0.67 -35.76 -4.91
C ILE A 32 -0.06 -34.63 -5.72
N LEU A 33 -0.75 -34.25 -6.82
CA LEU A 33 -0.50 -33.00 -7.52
C LEU A 33 -0.36 -31.91 -6.46
N PRO A 34 0.74 -31.13 -6.45
CA PRO A 34 0.95 -30.12 -5.42
C PRO A 34 -0.26 -29.21 -5.43
N ARG A 35 -0.99 -29.17 -4.30
CA ARG A 35 -2.27 -28.46 -4.15
C ARG A 35 -2.09 -27.07 -4.75
N GLN A 36 -2.74 -26.86 -5.90
CA GLN A 36 -2.48 -25.73 -6.79
C GLN A 36 -2.50 -24.46 -5.94
N ARG A 37 -1.33 -23.77 -5.82
CA ARG A 37 -1.27 -22.51 -5.09
C ARG A 37 -2.34 -21.62 -5.71
N THR A 38 -3.33 -21.26 -4.90
CA THR A 38 -4.23 -20.14 -5.23
C THR A 38 -3.32 -19.00 -5.64
N GLN A 39 -3.49 -18.53 -6.87
CA GLN A 39 -2.58 -17.56 -7.48
C GLN A 39 -2.74 -16.24 -6.74
N ASP A 40 -1.95 -16.07 -5.67
CA ASP A 40 -1.96 -14.91 -4.78
C ASP A 40 -1.93 -13.67 -5.66
N ARG A 41 -2.99 -12.86 -5.59
CA ARG A 41 -3.10 -11.65 -6.42
C ARG A 41 -1.90 -10.74 -6.13
N PRO A 42 -1.28 -10.14 -7.16
CA PRO A 42 -0.18 -9.20 -6.93
C PRO A 42 -0.66 -8.08 -6.01
N ALA A 43 0.22 -7.66 -5.10
CA ALA A 43 -0.11 -6.61 -4.13
C ALA A 43 -0.40 -5.28 -4.84
N LEU A 44 -1.53 -4.67 -4.50
CA LEU A 44 -2.01 -3.42 -5.04
C LEU A 44 -1.36 -2.23 -4.34
N HIS A 45 -0.88 -1.26 -5.10
CA HIS A 45 -0.39 0.03 -4.58
C HIS A 45 -1.57 0.96 -4.26
N LEU A 46 -1.53 1.63 -3.10
CA LEU A 46 -2.62 2.51 -2.63
C LEU A 46 -2.57 3.93 -3.19
N SER A 47 -1.40 4.48 -3.51
CA SER A 47 -1.29 5.80 -4.13
C SER A 47 -0.98 5.72 -5.62
N ASN A 48 -1.48 6.68 -6.40
CA ASN A 48 -1.15 6.89 -7.81
C ASN A 48 -0.90 8.39 -8.08
N GLY A 49 0.21 8.70 -8.75
CA GLY A 49 0.61 10.09 -9.01
C GLY A 49 0.76 10.88 -7.71
N PRO A 50 0.07 12.01 -7.52
CA PRO A 50 0.11 12.80 -6.28
C PRO A 50 -0.78 12.25 -5.15
N GLY A 51 -1.43 11.08 -5.33
CA GLY A 51 -2.28 10.45 -4.30
C GLY A 51 -3.55 11.23 -3.95
N GLN A 52 -4.05 12.06 -4.89
CA GLN A 52 -5.28 12.84 -4.72
C GLN A 52 -6.54 12.11 -5.24
N GLU A 53 -6.36 11.12 -6.11
CA GLU A 53 -7.44 10.30 -6.67
C GLU A 53 -7.37 8.85 -6.15
N PRO A 54 -8.51 8.21 -5.83
CA PRO A 54 -8.52 6.84 -5.36
C PRO A 54 -8.16 5.85 -6.47
N VAL A 55 -7.50 4.76 -6.08
CA VAL A 55 -7.02 3.72 -7.01
C VAL A 55 -8.14 2.77 -7.45
N THR A 56 -9.17 2.57 -6.63
CA THR A 56 -10.33 1.73 -6.94
C THR A 56 -11.57 2.19 -6.18
N ILE A 57 -12.72 2.19 -6.85
CA ILE A 57 -14.04 2.49 -6.29
C ILE A 57 -14.94 1.28 -6.54
N MET A 58 -15.43 0.65 -5.48
CA MET A 58 -16.38 -0.47 -5.52
C MET A 58 -17.75 -0.01 -5.04
N THR A 59 -18.81 -0.44 -5.71
CA THR A 59 -20.19 -0.12 -5.32
C THR A 59 -20.93 -1.39 -4.92
N PHE A 60 -21.68 -1.31 -3.81
CA PHE A 60 -22.43 -2.42 -3.22
C PHE A 60 -23.90 -2.02 -3.01
N ASN A 61 -24.82 -2.96 -3.23
CA ASN A 61 -26.23 -2.79 -2.90
C ASN A 61 -26.52 -3.37 -1.50
N LEU A 62 -26.82 -2.50 -0.54
CA LEU A 62 -27.04 -2.86 0.86
C LEU A 62 -28.28 -3.72 1.08
N THR A 63 -29.25 -3.77 0.16
CA THR A 63 -30.40 -4.70 0.28
C THR A 63 -30.02 -6.15 -0.02
N LYS A 64 -28.78 -6.41 -0.47
CA LYS A 64 -28.25 -7.74 -0.79
C LYS A 64 -27.12 -8.19 0.13
N ILE A 65 -26.69 -7.35 1.08
CA ILE A 65 -25.49 -7.61 1.88
C ILE A 65 -25.78 -8.65 2.99
N ILE A 66 -25.00 -9.72 3.03
CA ILE A 66 -25.02 -10.72 4.11
C ILE A 66 -23.71 -10.63 4.92
N LYS A 67 -22.56 -10.46 4.24
CA LYS A 67 -21.27 -10.19 4.88
C LYS A 67 -21.02 -8.69 5.08
N THR A 68 -20.97 -8.26 6.34
CA THR A 68 -20.71 -6.87 6.77
C THR A 68 -19.28 -6.65 7.31
N SER A 69 -18.34 -7.51 6.94
CA SER A 69 -16.91 -7.36 7.23
C SER A 69 -16.07 -7.23 5.96
N SER A 70 -14.98 -6.47 6.07
CA SER A 70 -13.94 -6.32 5.06
C SER A 70 -12.59 -6.65 5.69
N SER A 71 -11.78 -7.44 5.00
CA SER A 71 -10.47 -7.86 5.47
C SER A 71 -9.41 -7.81 4.39
N PHE A 72 -8.17 -7.49 4.77
CA PHE A 72 -7.03 -7.41 3.86
C PHE A 72 -5.72 -7.54 4.64
N GLU A 73 -4.62 -7.78 3.93
CA GLU A 73 -3.26 -7.60 4.47
C GLU A 73 -2.70 -6.28 3.93
N PHE A 74 -2.10 -5.47 4.81
CA PHE A 74 -1.58 -4.13 4.54
C PHE A 74 -0.09 -4.02 4.93
N ARG A 75 0.67 -3.16 4.24
CA ARG A 75 2.07 -2.82 4.54
C ARG A 75 2.38 -1.40 4.09
N THR A 76 3.11 -0.63 4.89
CA THR A 76 3.69 0.67 4.48
C THR A 76 4.97 1.02 5.27
N TRP A 77 5.64 2.09 4.85
CA TRP A 77 6.63 2.86 5.62
C TRP A 77 6.15 4.30 5.89
N ASP A 78 4.93 4.64 5.47
CA ASP A 78 4.34 5.98 5.44
C ASP A 78 3.47 6.20 6.70
N PRO A 79 3.74 7.23 7.54
CA PRO A 79 3.08 7.38 8.83
C PRO A 79 1.68 8.03 8.77
N GLU A 80 1.27 8.62 7.65
CA GLU A 80 -0.05 9.25 7.47
C GLU A 80 -0.64 8.88 6.09
N GLY A 81 -1.97 8.80 5.99
CA GLY A 81 -2.65 8.60 4.70
C GLY A 81 -3.90 7.71 4.76
N VAL A 82 -4.68 7.63 3.69
CA VAL A 82 -5.94 6.86 3.64
C VAL A 82 -5.69 5.44 3.13
N ILE A 83 -6.04 4.43 3.93
CA ILE A 83 -6.06 3.02 3.50
C ILE A 83 -7.32 2.78 2.68
N PHE A 84 -8.49 3.02 3.30
CA PHE A 84 -9.77 3.00 2.59
C PHE A 84 -10.78 3.98 3.18
N TYR A 85 -11.73 4.36 2.34
CA TYR A 85 -12.88 5.19 2.63
C TYR A 85 -14.16 4.42 2.27
N GLY A 86 -15.27 4.69 2.97
CA GLY A 86 -16.57 4.13 2.62
C GLY A 86 -17.71 5.06 2.99
N ASP A 87 -18.75 5.10 2.15
CA ASP A 87 -19.93 5.93 2.40
C ASP A 87 -21.24 5.28 1.95
N THR A 88 -22.34 5.79 2.50
CA THR A 88 -23.66 5.78 1.85
C THR A 88 -24.10 7.19 1.43
N ASN A 89 -23.45 8.24 1.95
CA ASN A 89 -23.58 9.62 1.47
C ASN A 89 -22.27 10.40 1.77
N PRO A 90 -21.57 10.98 0.76
CA PRO A 90 -20.30 11.68 0.97
C PRO A 90 -20.44 13.03 1.72
N GLU A 91 -21.65 13.48 2.01
CA GLU A 91 -21.88 14.66 2.85
C GLU A 91 -22.05 14.29 4.33
N ASP A 92 -22.87 13.30 4.66
CA ASP A 92 -23.37 13.07 6.04
C ASP A 92 -23.43 11.60 6.51
N ASP A 93 -22.91 10.62 5.75
CA ASP A 93 -22.90 9.21 6.18
C ASP A 93 -21.69 8.45 5.59
N TRP A 94 -20.54 8.59 6.27
CA TRP A 94 -19.22 8.10 5.83
C TRP A 94 -18.28 7.63 6.95
N PHE A 95 -17.27 6.87 6.53
CA PHE A 95 -16.22 6.25 7.35
C PHE A 95 -14.87 6.32 6.62
N VAL A 96 -13.79 6.61 7.36
CA VAL A 96 -12.40 6.55 6.89
C VAL A 96 -11.62 5.58 7.79
N LEU A 97 -10.76 4.77 7.19
CA LEU A 97 -9.62 4.16 7.87
C LEU A 97 -8.33 4.67 7.22
N GLY A 98 -7.54 5.41 7.99
CA GLY A 98 -6.23 5.89 7.58
C GLY A 98 -5.16 5.59 8.63
N LEU A 99 -3.97 6.14 8.42
CA LEU A 99 -2.92 6.25 9.43
C LEU A 99 -2.73 7.71 9.86
N ARG A 100 -2.28 7.90 11.10
CA ARG A 100 -1.60 9.09 11.60
C ARG A 100 -0.56 8.69 12.64
N ASP A 101 0.62 9.33 12.63
CA ASP A 101 1.77 8.95 13.48
C ASP A 101 2.12 7.44 13.40
N GLY A 102 1.87 6.83 12.24
CA GLY A 102 2.04 5.40 11.95
C GLY A 102 0.93 4.49 12.46
N ARG A 103 -0.10 5.02 13.15
CA ARG A 103 -1.18 4.25 13.78
C ARG A 103 -2.52 4.42 13.06
N PRO A 104 -3.39 3.39 13.04
CA PRO A 104 -4.77 3.52 12.59
C PRO A 104 -5.51 4.72 13.20
N GLU A 105 -6.02 5.60 12.35
CA GLU A 105 -6.97 6.66 12.71
C GLU A 105 -8.28 6.45 11.96
N ILE A 106 -9.40 6.57 12.69
CA ILE A 106 -10.75 6.31 12.19
C ILE A 106 -11.63 7.55 12.40
N PRO A 107 -11.68 8.45 11.41
CA PRO A 107 -12.75 9.43 11.24
C PRO A 107 -14.06 8.76 10.81
N LEU A 108 -15.16 9.08 11.50
CA LEU A 108 -16.52 8.62 11.19
C LEU A 108 -17.50 9.77 11.36
N HIS A 109 -18.42 9.94 10.41
CA HIS A 109 -19.53 10.87 10.52
C HIS A 109 -20.80 10.27 9.94
N ASN A 110 -21.83 10.12 10.77
CA ASN A 110 -23.17 9.72 10.37
C ASN A 110 -24.23 10.23 11.37
N HIS A 111 -25.50 9.87 11.15
CA HIS A 111 -26.63 10.27 12.01
C HIS A 111 -26.51 9.83 13.49
N TRP A 112 -25.69 8.82 13.80
CA TRP A 112 -25.51 8.31 15.17
C TRP A 112 -24.27 8.90 15.87
N ALA A 113 -23.20 9.19 15.13
CA ALA A 113 -21.94 9.66 15.70
C ALA A 113 -21.13 10.55 14.75
N GLN A 114 -20.36 11.47 15.32
CA GLN A 114 -19.28 12.20 14.65
C GLN A 114 -18.04 12.14 15.55
N LEU A 115 -16.98 11.48 15.07
CA LEU A 115 -15.79 11.21 15.87
C LEU A 115 -14.54 11.03 15.01
N THR A 116 -13.38 11.15 15.65
CA THR A 116 -12.09 10.67 15.14
C THR A 116 -11.40 9.94 16.28
N VAL A 117 -11.01 8.68 16.08
CA VAL A 117 -10.38 7.84 17.11
C VAL A 117 -9.16 7.13 16.55
N GLY A 118 -8.02 7.28 17.21
CA GLY A 118 -6.81 6.48 16.97
C GLY A 118 -6.84 5.15 17.74
N ALA A 119 -6.31 4.07 17.16
CA ALA A 119 -6.32 2.74 17.77
C ALA A 119 -5.08 1.90 17.41
N GLY A 120 -4.74 0.92 18.26
CA GLY A 120 -3.75 -0.12 17.94
C GLY A 120 -2.27 0.31 17.96
N PRO A 121 -1.36 -0.59 17.53
CA PRO A 121 0.07 -0.33 17.38
C PRO A 121 0.36 0.55 16.15
N ARG A 122 1.65 0.81 15.90
CA ARG A 122 2.11 1.35 14.61
C ARG A 122 2.14 0.23 13.55
N LEU A 123 1.89 0.60 12.30
CA LEU A 123 1.83 -0.27 11.12
C LEU A 123 2.78 0.20 9.98
N ASP A 124 3.55 1.27 10.22
CA ASP A 124 4.50 1.90 9.28
C ASP A 124 5.92 1.32 9.39
N ASP A 125 6.04 0.03 9.71
CA ASP A 125 7.31 -0.65 9.97
C ASP A 125 7.78 -1.59 8.82
N GLY A 126 7.15 -1.47 7.65
CA GLY A 126 7.49 -2.26 6.46
C GLY A 126 7.05 -3.72 6.50
N ARG A 127 6.35 -4.19 7.54
CA ARG A 127 5.81 -5.55 7.61
C ARG A 127 4.38 -5.65 7.09
N TRP A 128 3.95 -6.88 6.83
CA TRP A 128 2.57 -7.18 6.46
C TRP A 128 1.74 -7.43 7.72
N HIS A 129 0.71 -6.60 7.91
CA HIS A 129 -0.27 -6.71 8.98
C HIS A 129 -1.63 -7.15 8.43
N GLN A 130 -2.34 -8.03 9.13
CA GLN A 130 -3.71 -8.39 8.78
C GLN A 130 -4.68 -7.40 9.43
N MET A 131 -5.61 -6.84 8.66
CA MET A 131 -6.64 -5.92 9.16
C MET A 131 -8.04 -6.49 8.86
N GLU A 132 -8.94 -6.39 9.84
CA GLU A 132 -10.39 -6.60 9.65
C GLU A 132 -11.15 -5.37 10.15
N VAL A 133 -12.10 -4.87 9.35
CA VAL A 133 -13.13 -3.93 9.79
C VAL A 133 -14.49 -4.58 9.61
N LYS A 134 -15.30 -4.65 10.67
CA LYS A 134 -16.62 -5.28 10.65
C LYS A 134 -17.70 -4.43 11.32
N ILE A 135 -18.87 -4.40 10.69
CA ILE A 135 -20.09 -3.81 11.28
C ILE A 135 -20.91 -4.94 11.88
N HIS A 136 -21.17 -4.88 13.19
CA HIS A 136 -21.93 -5.89 13.92
C HIS A 136 -22.99 -5.20 14.81
N ALA A 137 -24.26 -5.49 14.55
CA ALA A 137 -25.41 -4.82 15.17
C ALA A 137 -25.35 -3.28 15.03
N ASP A 138 -25.05 -2.57 16.11
CA ASP A 138 -24.95 -1.10 16.19
C ASP A 138 -23.49 -0.58 16.16
N SER A 139 -22.54 -1.49 16.01
CA SER A 139 -21.13 -1.28 16.34
C SER A 139 -20.22 -1.43 15.13
N VAL A 140 -19.11 -0.70 15.13
CA VAL A 140 -17.97 -0.89 14.22
C VAL A 140 -16.78 -1.40 15.03
N MET A 141 -16.18 -2.50 14.58
CA MET A 141 -15.08 -3.16 15.26
C MET A 141 -13.88 -3.26 14.31
N VAL A 142 -12.68 -3.03 14.82
CA VAL A 142 -11.42 -3.14 14.05
C VAL A 142 -10.48 -4.11 14.75
N GLY A 143 -10.02 -5.10 13.99
CA GLY A 143 -9.03 -6.09 14.41
C GLY A 143 -7.73 -5.98 13.63
N LEU A 144 -6.60 -6.23 14.31
CA LEU A 144 -5.25 -6.21 13.74
C LEU A 144 -4.49 -7.48 14.17
N ASP A 145 -3.90 -8.18 13.21
CA ASP A 145 -3.11 -9.42 13.41
C ASP A 145 -3.83 -10.52 14.23
N GLY A 146 -5.18 -10.48 14.24
CA GLY A 146 -6.06 -11.40 14.97
C GLY A 146 -6.67 -10.84 16.25
N GLU A 147 -6.15 -9.74 16.79
CA GLU A 147 -6.60 -9.12 18.04
C GLU A 147 -7.54 -7.93 17.80
N GLU A 148 -8.55 -7.75 18.65
CA GLU A 148 -9.46 -6.60 18.59
C GLU A 148 -8.82 -5.36 19.22
N VAL A 149 -8.64 -4.29 18.43
CA VAL A 149 -7.98 -3.05 18.89
C VAL A 149 -8.93 -1.87 19.06
N LEU A 150 -10.14 -1.94 18.51
CA LEU A 150 -11.18 -0.93 18.70
C LEU A 150 -12.58 -1.52 18.58
N HIS A 151 -13.47 -1.14 19.49
CA HIS A 151 -14.91 -1.40 19.42
C HIS A 151 -15.68 -0.09 19.63
N LEU A 152 -16.07 0.56 18.53
CA LEU A 152 -17.00 1.69 18.54
C LEU A 152 -18.42 1.15 18.65
N ARG A 153 -19.15 1.53 19.70
CA ARG A 153 -20.52 1.07 20.00
C ARG A 153 -21.54 2.17 19.74
N GLN A 154 -22.75 1.80 19.35
CA GLN A 154 -23.86 2.73 19.06
C GLN A 154 -23.55 3.76 17.95
N VAL A 155 -22.66 3.41 17.00
CA VAL A 155 -22.20 4.29 15.89
C VAL A 155 -22.83 3.95 14.53
N SER A 156 -23.73 2.97 14.47
CA SER A 156 -24.46 2.59 13.25
C SER A 156 -25.87 2.09 13.57
N GLY A 157 -26.79 2.27 12.62
CA GLY A 157 -28.03 1.49 12.56
C GLY A 157 -27.89 0.23 11.69
N PRO A 158 -28.96 -0.57 11.55
CA PRO A 158 -29.01 -1.72 10.65
C PRO A 158 -28.76 -1.30 9.20
N LEU A 159 -27.73 -1.88 8.58
CA LEU A 159 -27.21 -1.41 7.29
C LEU A 159 -28.22 -1.54 6.13
N ALA A 160 -29.09 -2.55 6.17
CA ALA A 160 -30.18 -2.74 5.21
C ALA A 160 -31.31 -1.68 5.30
N ASN A 161 -31.36 -0.89 6.39
CA ASN A 161 -32.36 0.16 6.62
C ASN A 161 -31.81 1.58 6.34
N LYS A 162 -30.61 1.71 5.73
CA LYS A 162 -30.04 3.00 5.33
C LYS A 162 -30.95 3.70 4.30
N PRO A 163 -31.13 5.04 4.36
CA PRO A 163 -31.95 5.77 3.39
C PRO A 163 -31.44 5.65 1.94
N GLN A 164 -30.12 5.55 1.77
CA GLN A 164 -29.50 5.21 0.49
C GLN A 164 -29.12 3.71 0.51
N PRO A 165 -29.68 2.87 -0.37
CA PRO A 165 -29.39 1.43 -0.42
C PRO A 165 -28.07 1.10 -1.14
N ILE A 166 -27.24 2.11 -1.38
CA ILE A 166 -25.97 1.99 -2.11
C ILE A 166 -24.86 2.39 -1.15
N MET A 167 -23.85 1.52 -1.02
CA MET A 167 -22.60 1.81 -0.33
C MET A 167 -21.44 1.82 -1.32
N ARG A 168 -20.50 2.73 -1.12
CA ARG A 168 -19.22 2.76 -1.85
C ARG A 168 -18.09 2.38 -0.90
N ILE A 169 -17.11 1.65 -1.41
CA ILE A 169 -15.82 1.39 -0.75
C ILE A 169 -14.72 1.81 -1.71
N VAL A 170 -13.73 2.55 -1.22
CA VAL A 170 -12.80 3.34 -2.01
C VAL A 170 -11.40 3.18 -1.45
N LEU A 171 -10.43 2.81 -2.29
CA LEU A 171 -9.08 2.48 -1.85
C LEU A 171 -8.10 3.62 -2.16
N GLY A 172 -7.30 4.01 -1.17
CA GLY A 172 -6.21 4.97 -1.37
C GLY A 172 -6.63 6.42 -1.62
N GLY A 173 -7.82 6.82 -1.16
CA GLY A 173 -8.33 8.18 -1.35
C GLY A 173 -9.74 8.40 -0.82
N LEU A 174 -10.25 9.62 -0.99
CA LEU A 174 -11.56 10.08 -0.54
C LEU A 174 -12.46 10.44 -1.74
N LEU A 175 -13.78 10.51 -1.52
CA LEU A 175 -14.74 11.08 -2.50
C LEU A 175 -15.20 12.50 -2.13
N PHE A 176 -14.51 13.15 -1.20
CA PHE A 176 -14.66 14.56 -0.83
C PHE A 176 -13.30 15.18 -0.49
N PRO A 177 -13.17 16.53 -0.46
CA PRO A 177 -11.92 17.19 -0.09
C PRO A 177 -11.51 16.86 1.35
N ALA A 178 -10.24 16.54 1.58
CA ALA A 178 -9.69 16.19 2.90
C ALA A 178 -9.91 17.28 3.97
N SER A 179 -10.11 18.54 3.55
CA SER A 179 -10.47 19.66 4.42
C SER A 179 -11.85 19.53 5.09
N LYS A 180 -12.70 18.59 4.67
CA LYS A 180 -13.93 18.20 5.40
C LYS A 180 -13.66 17.32 6.63
N LEU A 181 -12.48 16.69 6.74
CA LEU A 181 -12.12 15.91 7.92
C LEU A 181 -11.87 16.84 9.11
N TRP A 182 -12.43 16.50 10.27
CA TRP A 182 -12.28 17.29 11.50
C TRP A 182 -10.81 17.42 11.94
N LEU A 183 -10.06 16.32 11.83
CA LEU A 183 -8.61 16.31 11.85
C LEU A 183 -8.14 16.03 10.42
N GLN A 184 -7.61 17.05 9.75
CA GLN A 184 -7.15 16.93 8.37
C GLN A 184 -5.92 16.01 8.29
N LEU A 185 -5.76 15.32 7.17
CA LEU A 185 -4.60 14.51 6.83
C LEU A 185 -4.30 14.64 5.35
N VAL A 186 -3.07 14.36 4.94
CA VAL A 186 -2.73 14.16 3.53
C VAL A 186 -3.30 12.80 3.11
N PRO A 187 -4.20 12.69 2.11
CA PRO A 187 -4.84 11.41 1.80
C PRO A 187 -3.93 10.38 1.12
N ALA A 188 -2.89 10.84 0.44
CA ALA A 188 -1.91 10.01 -0.24
C ALA A 188 -1.23 9.06 0.76
N LEU A 189 -1.07 7.79 0.39
CA LEU A 189 -0.42 6.77 1.23
C LEU A 189 0.46 5.85 0.38
N ASP A 190 1.77 5.81 0.64
CA ASP A 190 2.70 4.85 0.03
C ASP A 190 2.55 3.45 0.67
N GLY A 191 1.36 2.88 0.49
CA GLY A 191 0.94 1.62 1.08
C GLY A 191 0.65 0.53 0.04
N CYS A 192 0.74 -0.72 0.50
CA CYS A 192 0.43 -1.91 -0.27
C CYS A 192 -0.71 -2.69 0.37
N LEU A 193 -1.70 -3.10 -0.44
CA LEU A 193 -2.73 -4.07 -0.07
C LEU A 193 -2.49 -5.42 -0.75
N ARG A 194 -2.94 -6.50 -0.12
CA ARG A 194 -3.16 -7.80 -0.78
C ARG A 194 -4.23 -8.60 -0.04
N ARG A 195 -4.69 -9.70 -0.65
CA ARG A 195 -5.65 -10.66 -0.07
C ARG A 195 -6.93 -9.99 0.44
N GLU A 196 -7.35 -8.97 -0.31
CA GLU A 196 -8.55 -8.20 -0.08
C GLU A 196 -9.83 -9.02 -0.26
N ASP A 197 -10.74 -8.90 0.69
CA ASP A 197 -12.11 -9.42 0.65
C ASP A 197 -13.07 -8.35 1.22
N TRP A 198 -13.61 -7.53 0.32
CA TRP A 198 -14.45 -6.37 0.65
C TRP A 198 -15.94 -6.75 0.72
N LEU A 199 -16.54 -6.54 1.91
CA LEU A 199 -17.97 -6.73 2.20
C LEU A 199 -18.53 -8.04 1.63
N ASP A 200 -19.70 -7.99 0.97
CA ASP A 200 -20.31 -9.13 0.31
C ASP A 200 -20.14 -9.02 -1.22
N GLN A 201 -19.35 -9.92 -1.78
CA GLN A 201 -19.07 -10.00 -3.21
C GLN A 201 -20.33 -10.29 -4.05
N GLN A 202 -21.41 -10.82 -3.47
CA GLN A 202 -22.71 -11.01 -4.15
C GLN A 202 -23.57 -9.74 -4.14
N ALA A 203 -23.29 -8.80 -3.23
CA ALA A 203 -23.93 -7.49 -3.17
C ALA A 203 -23.24 -6.45 -4.06
N GLN A 204 -22.01 -6.71 -4.51
CA GLN A 204 -21.25 -5.80 -5.36
C GLN A 204 -21.94 -5.59 -6.71
N THR A 205 -22.20 -4.34 -7.08
CA THR A 205 -22.85 -3.94 -8.34
C THR A 205 -21.85 -3.43 -9.38
N SER A 206 -20.71 -2.88 -8.95
CA SER A 206 -19.64 -2.45 -9.85
C SER A 206 -18.28 -2.36 -9.16
N ALA A 207 -17.23 -2.29 -9.98
CA ALA A 207 -15.95 -1.71 -9.62
C ALA A 207 -15.49 -0.78 -10.75
N SER A 208 -14.90 0.36 -10.41
CA SER A 208 -14.17 1.21 -11.35
C SER A 208 -12.76 1.48 -10.83
N VAL A 209 -11.88 1.75 -11.77
CA VAL A 209 -10.45 1.97 -11.56
C VAL A 209 -10.12 3.29 -12.26
N PRO A 210 -10.09 4.43 -11.54
CA PRO A 210 -9.89 5.74 -12.15
C PRO A 210 -8.49 5.91 -12.75
N THR A 211 -7.49 5.35 -12.07
CA THR A 211 -6.06 5.46 -12.40
C THR A 211 -5.46 4.07 -12.66
N SER A 212 -4.39 3.96 -13.46
CA SER A 212 -3.81 2.65 -13.80
C SER A 212 -3.26 1.92 -12.57
N LEU A 213 -3.74 0.71 -12.29
CA LEU A 213 -3.28 -0.08 -11.14
C LEU A 213 -1.77 -0.32 -11.20
N ARG A 214 -1.07 -0.06 -10.09
CA ARG A 214 0.34 -0.41 -9.90
C ARG A 214 0.46 -1.61 -8.98
N SER A 215 1.39 -2.50 -9.32
CA SER A 215 1.81 -3.60 -8.43
C SER A 215 2.92 -3.11 -7.49
N CYS A 216 2.83 -3.45 -6.22
CA CYS A 216 3.90 -3.18 -5.26
C CYS A 216 5.17 -4.00 -5.51
N ALA A 217 6.32 -3.45 -5.12
CA ALA A 217 7.57 -4.19 -5.03
C ALA A 217 7.48 -5.31 -3.98
N VAL A 218 8.18 -6.43 -4.20
CA VAL A 218 8.20 -7.56 -3.25
C VAL A 218 8.86 -7.13 -1.93
N GLU A 219 10.02 -6.49 -2.03
CA GLU A 219 10.80 -5.95 -0.92
C GLU A 219 10.84 -4.42 -1.02
N SER A 220 10.85 -3.73 0.12
CA SER A 220 10.78 -2.28 0.23
C SER A 220 11.49 -1.81 1.50
N GLN A 221 12.29 -0.74 1.40
CA GLN A 221 13.04 -0.13 2.51
C GLN A 221 12.64 1.35 2.63
N PRO A 222 12.85 2.01 3.80
CA PRO A 222 12.51 3.42 3.97
C PRO A 222 13.29 4.32 3.01
N GLY A 223 12.62 5.33 2.45
CA GLY A 223 13.21 6.34 1.56
C GLY A 223 12.27 6.77 0.45
N ILE A 224 12.72 7.73 -0.38
CA ILE A 224 11.97 8.22 -1.55
C ILE A 224 12.67 7.73 -2.82
N PHE A 225 11.94 7.07 -3.71
CA PHE A 225 12.48 6.49 -4.95
C PHE A 225 12.05 7.24 -6.21
N PHE A 226 12.99 7.93 -6.84
CA PHE A 226 12.77 8.59 -8.13
C PHE A 226 13.09 7.64 -9.29
N LEU A 227 12.10 7.41 -10.16
CA LEU A 227 12.30 6.73 -11.45
C LEU A 227 13.07 7.65 -12.43
N PRO A 228 13.83 7.11 -13.39
CA PRO A 228 14.51 7.92 -14.40
C PRO A 228 13.54 8.84 -15.15
N GLY A 229 13.85 10.13 -15.19
CA GLY A 229 12.99 11.16 -15.82
C GLY A 229 11.81 11.64 -14.96
N THR A 230 11.70 11.21 -13.70
CA THR A 230 10.74 11.77 -12.73
C THR A 230 11.38 12.82 -11.82
N GLY A 231 10.54 13.65 -11.21
CA GLY A 231 10.91 14.64 -10.21
C GLY A 231 9.69 15.03 -9.37
N ALA A 232 9.90 15.86 -8.36
CA ALA A 232 8.84 16.43 -7.54
C ALA A 232 8.97 17.96 -7.53
N GLU A 233 7.84 18.65 -7.66
CA GLU A 233 7.74 20.11 -7.58
C GLU A 233 6.90 20.47 -6.35
N PHE A 234 7.38 21.44 -5.57
CA PHE A 234 6.76 21.84 -4.31
C PHE A 234 6.44 23.33 -4.38
N SER A 235 5.15 23.67 -4.44
CA SER A 235 4.71 25.05 -4.22
C SER A 235 4.72 25.31 -2.72
N LEU A 236 5.69 26.09 -2.26
CA LEU A 236 5.77 26.54 -0.87
C LEU A 236 5.05 27.88 -0.75
N GLU A 237 4.03 27.96 0.11
CA GLU A 237 3.35 29.23 0.45
C GLU A 237 4.23 30.09 1.36
N VAL A 238 5.33 30.59 0.79
CA VAL A 238 6.21 31.58 1.42
C VAL A 238 5.79 32.97 0.97
N GLU A 239 5.50 33.88 1.91
CA GLU A 239 5.31 35.30 1.59
C GLU A 239 6.57 35.83 0.89
N ALA A 240 6.39 36.28 -0.36
CA ALA A 240 7.40 36.44 -1.41
C ALA A 240 8.83 36.78 -0.94
N SER A 241 9.62 35.75 -0.64
CA SER A 241 11.02 35.87 -0.20
C SER A 241 11.82 34.60 -0.51
N SER A 242 13.15 34.74 -0.62
CA SER A 242 14.06 33.66 -0.99
C SER A 242 14.25 32.64 0.14
N ALA A 243 13.77 31.41 -0.07
CA ALA A 243 13.97 30.30 0.86
C ALA A 243 15.47 30.04 1.08
N SER A 244 15.92 30.20 2.34
CA SER A 244 17.30 29.95 2.77
C SER A 244 17.32 28.77 3.72
N PHE A 245 18.01 27.68 3.34
CA PHE A 245 18.01 26.42 4.09
C PHE A 245 19.38 25.74 4.05
N CYS A 246 19.65 24.89 5.04
CA CYS A 246 20.85 24.06 5.11
C CYS A 246 20.60 22.69 4.46
N LEU A 247 21.59 22.14 3.77
CA LEU A 247 21.60 20.76 3.31
C LEU A 247 22.83 20.04 3.85
N ASP A 248 22.63 18.97 4.62
CA ASP A 248 23.73 18.10 5.09
C ASP A 248 24.42 17.36 3.93
N GLY A 249 23.80 17.30 2.75
CA GLY A 249 24.45 16.86 1.53
C GLY A 249 23.49 16.71 0.36
N LEU A 250 24.07 16.43 -0.80
CA LEU A 250 23.37 16.08 -2.02
C LEU A 250 23.97 14.78 -2.56
N TRP A 251 23.15 13.86 -3.05
CA TRP A 251 23.58 12.55 -3.56
C TRP A 251 22.93 12.26 -4.91
N ALA A 252 23.68 11.63 -5.80
CA ALA A 252 23.18 11.10 -7.07
C ALA A 252 23.85 9.75 -7.36
N GLN A 253 23.07 8.75 -7.76
CA GLN A 253 23.57 7.41 -8.11
C GLN A 253 24.45 6.75 -7.03
N GLY A 254 24.16 7.02 -5.74
CA GLY A 254 24.94 6.54 -4.59
C GLY A 254 26.19 7.36 -4.26
N GLN A 255 26.61 8.29 -5.12
CA GLN A 255 27.74 9.18 -4.88
C GLN A 255 27.28 10.49 -4.24
N ARG A 256 27.95 10.96 -3.18
CA ARG A 256 27.76 12.31 -2.63
C ARG A 256 28.32 13.32 -3.64
N LEU A 257 27.51 14.28 -4.05
CA LEU A 257 27.92 15.34 -4.96
C LEU A 257 28.72 16.40 -4.21
N ASP A 258 29.91 16.71 -4.74
CA ASP A 258 30.82 17.72 -4.23
C ASP A 258 30.52 19.06 -4.93
N MET A 259 29.94 20.00 -4.20
CA MET A 259 29.47 21.29 -4.73
C MET A 259 30.62 22.25 -5.11
N ASP A 260 31.86 21.94 -4.72
CA ASP A 260 33.07 22.63 -5.22
C ASP A 260 33.56 22.06 -6.57
N ARG A 261 32.97 20.96 -7.05
CA ARG A 261 33.19 20.39 -8.39
C ARG A 261 32.03 20.66 -9.36
N ALA A 262 31.08 21.51 -8.99
CA ALA A 262 29.97 21.88 -9.85
C ALA A 262 30.47 22.61 -11.11
N LEU A 263 29.97 22.20 -12.29
CA LEU A 263 30.33 22.83 -13.58
C LEU A 263 29.84 24.28 -13.70
N SER A 264 28.84 24.65 -12.90
CA SER A 264 28.33 26.01 -12.70
C SER A 264 27.58 26.07 -11.37
N ARG A 265 27.62 27.23 -10.69
CA ARG A 265 26.86 27.50 -9.45
C ARG A 265 26.63 29.02 -9.30
N SER A 266 25.60 29.43 -8.55
CA SER A 266 25.43 30.84 -8.17
C SER A 266 26.54 31.29 -7.22
N GLN A 267 26.78 32.60 -7.13
CA GLN A 267 27.80 33.18 -6.25
C GLN A 267 27.46 32.97 -4.77
N ASP A 268 26.17 32.99 -4.43
CA ASP A 268 25.65 32.97 -3.06
C ASP A 268 25.48 31.55 -2.47
N ILE A 269 26.06 30.52 -3.11
CA ILE A 269 26.01 29.13 -2.63
C ILE A 269 27.22 28.86 -1.71
N TRP A 270 26.95 28.83 -0.40
CA TRP A 270 27.92 28.39 0.62
C TRP A 270 27.99 26.86 0.65
N THR A 271 29.17 26.28 0.36
CA THR A 271 29.32 24.82 0.21
C THR A 271 29.68 24.07 1.49
N HIS A 272 30.20 24.77 2.51
CA HIS A 272 30.62 24.18 3.80
C HIS A 272 30.17 25.03 5.00
N SER A 273 29.10 25.81 4.88
CA SER A 273 28.63 26.71 5.94
C SER A 273 27.14 27.00 5.81
N CYS A 274 26.39 26.79 6.89
CA CYS A 274 24.97 27.12 6.98
C CYS A 274 24.76 28.22 8.04
N PRO A 275 24.59 29.49 7.66
CA PRO A 275 24.32 30.55 8.63
C PRO A 275 22.90 30.41 9.20
N GLN A 276 22.77 30.65 10.51
CA GLN A 276 21.49 30.51 11.23
C GLN A 276 20.53 31.72 11.04
N SER A 277 20.87 32.65 10.15
CA SER A 277 20.00 33.74 9.72
C SER A 277 20.39 34.17 8.31
N PRO A 278 19.45 34.31 7.36
CA PRO A 278 19.73 35.01 6.11
C PRO A 278 19.95 36.49 6.46
N GLY A 279 21.13 37.02 6.15
CA GLY A 279 21.41 38.45 6.31
C GLY A 279 20.59 39.25 5.31
N ASN A 280 19.79 40.22 5.76
CA ASN A 280 19.15 41.17 4.87
C ASN A 280 20.22 41.94 4.09
N GLY A 281 20.32 41.67 2.79
CA GLY A 281 21.33 42.22 1.89
C GLY A 281 21.09 43.70 1.54
N THR A 282 21.17 44.59 2.52
CA THR A 282 21.02 46.03 2.35
C THR A 282 22.11 46.80 3.10
N ASP A 283 23.37 46.58 2.73
CA ASP A 283 24.47 47.53 2.99
C ASP A 283 25.63 47.32 2.01
N TYR A 284 25.64 48.11 0.93
CA TYR A 284 26.85 48.44 0.16
C TYR A 284 26.73 49.89 -0.31
N HIS A 285 27.73 50.71 0.07
CA HIS A 285 27.93 52.09 -0.36
C HIS A 285 28.72 52.17 -1.67
#